data_AF-A0A7G6WRI2-F1
#
_entry.id   AF-A0A7G6WRI2-F1
#
_cell.length_a   1.000
_cell.length_b   1.000
_cell.length_c   1.000
_cell.angle_alpha   90.00
_cell.angle_beta   90.00
_cell.angle_gamma   90.00
#
_symmetry.space_group_name_H-M   'P 1'
#
loop_
_entity.id
_entity.type
_entity.pdbx_description
1 polymer ?
#
loop_
_entity_poly.entity_id
_entity_poly.type
_entity_poly.pdbx_seq_one_letter_code
_entity_poly.pdbx_strand_id
1 'polypeptide(L)'
;MPVWALLPVTWIPWTAILFAVNLASGDSLLPAFELAAVGGVVLAVATTLPLKFRWRAERRALGEATQTDRTAAIRAARTGPVPADPEVRAGALRLAQTDLQRPQRWRPWMAVAGLVFVAGQIGLAFSSPWSLSRSGARRPVVRLLVVRLPKRPRTRIALLSEPQEPVLRTQ
;
A
#
# COMPACT_ATOMS: atom_id res chain seq x y z
N MET A 1 -10.25 14.66 -1.55
CA MET A 1 -11.31 13.85 -2.20
C MET A 1 -12.18 13.20 -1.14
N PRO A 2 -13.51 13.26 -1.28
CA PRO A 2 -14.41 12.57 -0.37
C PRO A 2 -14.35 11.05 -0.59
N VAL A 3 -14.63 10.26 0.46
CA VAL A 3 -14.51 8.78 0.43
C VAL A 3 -15.42 8.17 -0.63
N TRP A 4 -16.62 8.71 -0.76
CA TRP A 4 -17.61 8.22 -1.72
C TRP A 4 -17.13 8.32 -3.17
N ALA A 5 -16.22 9.24 -3.50
CA ALA A 5 -15.65 9.37 -4.85
C ALA A 5 -14.49 8.39 -5.11
N LEU A 6 -13.77 7.98 -4.06
CA LEU A 6 -12.68 6.99 -4.18
C LEU A 6 -13.20 5.55 -4.32
N LEU A 7 -14.40 5.31 -3.80
CA LEU A 7 -15.05 4.00 -3.78
C LEU A 7 -15.31 3.46 -5.20
N PRO A 8 -16.01 4.16 -6.12
CA PRO A 8 -16.23 3.67 -7.48
C PRO A 8 -14.93 3.53 -8.28
N VAL A 9 -14.00 4.47 -8.11
CA VAL A 9 -12.69 4.47 -8.81
C VAL A 9 -11.85 3.24 -8.47
N THR A 10 -11.99 2.70 -7.25
CA THR A 10 -11.26 1.51 -6.83
C THR A 10 -12.08 0.23 -6.98
N TRP A 11 -13.39 0.30 -6.76
CA TRP A 11 -14.31 -0.83 -6.83
C TRP A 11 -14.49 -1.38 -8.24
N ILE A 12 -14.67 -0.51 -9.24
CA ILE A 12 -14.92 -0.93 -10.63
C ILE A 12 -13.74 -1.76 -11.17
N PRO A 13 -12.46 -1.33 -11.05
CA PRO A 13 -11.33 -2.13 -11.50
C PRO A 13 -11.22 -3.47 -10.78
N TRP A 14 -11.38 -3.50 -9.45
CA TRP A 14 -11.27 -4.75 -8.69
C TRP A 14 -12.38 -5.74 -9.03
N THR A 15 -13.61 -5.26 -9.19
CA THR A 15 -14.76 -6.08 -9.60
C THR A 15 -14.55 -6.63 -11.00
N ALA A 16 -14.11 -5.79 -11.95
CA ALA A 16 -13.84 -6.22 -13.31
C ALA A 16 -12.73 -7.29 -13.37
N ILE A 17 -11.65 -7.13 -12.59
CA ILE A 17 -10.57 -8.12 -12.49
C ILE A 17 -11.08 -9.44 -11.92
N LEU A 18 -11.81 -9.41 -10.80
CA LEU A 18 -12.34 -10.62 -10.17
C LEU A 18 -13.37 -11.32 -11.08
N PHE A 19 -14.21 -10.54 -11.76
CA PHE A 19 -15.19 -11.06 -12.70
C PHE A 19 -14.51 -11.79 -13.86
N ALA A 20 -13.50 -11.17 -14.48
CA ALA A 20 -12.71 -11.79 -15.55
C ALA A 20 -12.00 -13.07 -15.07
N VAL A 21 -11.49 -13.09 -13.84
CA VAL A 21 -10.85 -14.28 -13.24
C VAL A 21 -11.86 -15.42 -13.03
N ASN A 22 -13.07 -15.10 -12.56
CA ASN A 22 -14.13 -16.10 -12.37
C ASN A 22 -14.65 -16.64 -13.72
N LEU A 23 -14.87 -15.77 -14.70
CA LEU A 23 -15.23 -16.15 -16.08
C LEU A 23 -14.19 -17.08 -16.71
N ALA A 24 -12.90 -16.74 -16.58
CA ALA A 24 -11.81 -17.59 -17.08
C ALA A 24 -11.71 -18.93 -16.35
N SER A 25 -12.34 -19.07 -15.18
CA SER A 25 -12.41 -20.32 -14.42
C SER A 25 -13.57 -21.22 -14.85
N GLY A 26 -14.44 -20.75 -15.75
CA GLY A 26 -15.60 -21.48 -16.27
C GLY A 26 -16.89 -21.28 -15.48
N ASP A 27 -16.93 -20.31 -14.56
CA ASP A 27 -18.14 -19.99 -13.81
C ASP A 27 -19.19 -19.35 -14.72
N SER A 28 -20.47 -19.60 -14.41
CA SER A 28 -21.57 -18.92 -15.09
C SER A 28 -21.60 -17.43 -14.74
N LEU A 29 -22.13 -16.61 -15.67
CA LEU A 29 -22.06 -15.14 -15.59
C LEU A 29 -22.59 -14.56 -14.27
N LEU A 30 -23.72 -15.07 -13.78
CA LEU A 30 -24.39 -14.54 -12.59
C LEU A 30 -23.58 -14.78 -11.29
N PRO A 31 -23.22 -16.03 -10.92
CA PRO A 31 -22.42 -16.26 -9.72
C PRO A 31 -21.00 -15.67 -9.84
N ALA A 32 -20.42 -15.64 -11.04
CA ALA A 32 -19.15 -14.98 -11.29
C ALA A 32 -19.21 -13.48 -10.95
N PHE A 33 -20.31 -12.82 -11.32
CA PHE A 33 -20.53 -11.40 -11.03
C PHE A 33 -20.82 -11.15 -9.55
N GLU A 34 -21.65 -11.97 -8.89
CA GLU A 34 -21.96 -11.82 -7.46
C GLU A 34 -20.70 -11.90 -6.60
N LEU A 35 -19.88 -12.94 -6.82
CA LEU A 35 -18.61 -13.12 -6.11
C LEU A 35 -17.63 -11.98 -6.41
N ALA A 36 -17.58 -11.53 -7.67
CA ALA A 36 -16.73 -10.42 -8.07
C ALA A 36 -17.17 -9.08 -7.46
N ALA A 37 -18.48 -8.83 -7.37
CA ALA A 37 -19.03 -7.61 -6.79
C ALA A 37 -18.73 -7.55 -5.29
N VAL A 38 -18.99 -8.63 -4.56
CA VAL A 38 -18.70 -8.72 -3.12
C VAL A 38 -17.20 -8.62 -2.86
N GLY A 39 -16.38 -9.41 -3.56
CA GLY A 39 -14.92 -9.37 -3.44
C GLY A 39 -14.35 -8.02 -3.83
N GLY A 40 -14.91 -7.39 -4.86
CA GLY A 40 -14.54 -6.07 -5.34
C GLY A 40 -14.77 -5.00 -4.28
N VAL A 41 -15.93 -5.02 -3.59
CA VAL A 41 -16.22 -4.07 -2.50
C VAL A 41 -15.22 -4.24 -1.36
N VAL A 42 -14.95 -5.49 -0.96
CA VAL A 42 -13.98 -5.78 0.12
C VAL A 42 -12.59 -5.25 -0.24
N LEU A 43 -12.12 -5.50 -1.46
CA LEU A 43 -10.82 -5.00 -1.93
C LEU A 43 -10.80 -3.47 -2.08
N ALA A 44 -11.89 -2.86 -2.55
CA ALA A 44 -12.01 -1.42 -2.64
C ALA A 44 -11.91 -0.76 -1.26
N VAL A 45 -12.64 -1.26 -0.26
CA VAL A 45 -12.55 -0.78 1.12
C VAL A 45 -11.14 -0.98 1.68
N ALA A 46 -10.57 -2.17 1.47
CA ALA A 46 -9.23 -2.52 1.93
C ALA A 46 -8.13 -1.65 1.30
N THR A 47 -8.35 -1.06 0.12
CA THR A 47 -7.37 -0.20 -0.58
C THR A 47 -7.64 1.30 -0.41
N THR A 48 -8.89 1.73 -0.33
CA THR A 48 -9.27 3.15 -0.18
C THR A 48 -8.99 3.72 1.20
N LEU A 49 -9.33 2.97 2.26
CA LEU A 49 -9.04 3.37 3.63
C LEU A 49 -7.54 3.64 3.86
N PRO A 50 -6.59 2.75 3.51
CA PRO A 50 -5.17 3.03 3.65
C PRO A 50 -4.72 4.27 2.90
N LEU A 51 -5.25 4.49 1.70
CA LEU A 51 -4.89 5.62 0.86
C LEU A 51 -5.32 6.93 1.52
N LYS A 52 -6.55 6.99 2.03
CA LYS A 52 -7.07 8.13 2.78
C LYS A 52 -6.28 8.40 4.04
N PHE A 53 -5.98 7.36 4.82
CA PHE A 53 -5.17 7.50 6.03
C PHE A 53 -3.75 7.96 5.70
N ARG A 54 -3.16 7.47 4.59
CA ARG A 54 -1.86 7.95 4.10
C ARG A 54 -1.88 9.44 3.86
N TRP A 55 -2.87 9.89 3.11
CA TRP A 55 -2.96 11.28 2.69
C TRP A 55 -3.19 12.22 3.88
N ARG A 56 -3.98 11.79 4.87
CA ARG A 56 -4.14 12.53 6.13
C ARG A 56 -2.85 12.55 6.96
N ALA A 57 -2.13 11.43 7.03
CA ALA A 57 -0.86 11.34 7.75
C ALA A 57 0.22 12.20 7.09
N GLU A 58 0.35 12.14 5.76
CA GLU A 58 1.24 12.99 4.95
C GLU A 58 0.94 14.48 5.20
N ARG A 59 -0.33 14.88 5.16
CA ARG A 59 -0.73 16.27 5.46
C ARG A 59 -0.39 16.71 6.87
N ARG A 60 -0.58 15.85 7.88
CA ARG A 60 -0.24 16.16 9.28
C ARG A 60 1.28 16.25 9.50
N ALA A 61 2.06 15.38 8.86
CA ALA A 61 3.51 15.35 9.01
C ALA A 61 4.19 16.58 8.39
N LEU A 62 3.66 17.07 7.27
CA LEU A 62 4.25 18.17 6.50
C LEU A 62 3.72 19.57 6.89
N GLY A 63 2.66 19.66 7.69
CA GLY A 63 2.12 20.95 8.15
C GLY A 63 1.74 21.90 7.02
N GLU A 64 1.97 23.20 7.22
CA GLU A 64 1.67 24.28 6.27
C GLU A 64 2.73 24.51 5.19
N ALA A 65 3.71 23.60 5.04
CA ALA A 65 4.76 23.73 4.04
C ALA A 65 4.21 23.96 2.62
N THR A 66 4.95 24.75 1.82
CA THR A 66 4.57 25.04 0.43
C THR A 66 4.48 23.75 -0.39
N GLN A 67 3.76 23.77 -1.51
CA GLN A 67 3.60 22.59 -2.36
C GLN A 67 4.95 22.06 -2.89
N THR A 68 5.89 22.97 -3.15
CA THR A 68 7.26 22.65 -3.59
C THR A 68 8.01 21.91 -2.49
N ASP A 69 7.98 22.42 -1.25
CA ASP A 69 8.65 21.83 -0.09
C ASP A 69 8.05 20.48 0.27
N ARG A 70 6.73 20.34 0.18
CA ARG A 70 6.04 19.06 0.36
C ARG A 70 6.53 18.02 -0.65
N THR A 71 6.67 18.41 -1.90
CA THR A 71 7.12 17.49 -2.95
C THR A 71 8.59 17.10 -2.75
N ALA A 72 9.43 18.06 -2.37
CA ALA A 72 10.83 17.82 -2.03
C ALA A 72 10.97 16.90 -0.81
N ALA A 73 10.19 17.12 0.26
CA ALA A 73 10.16 16.29 1.46
C ALA A 73 9.69 14.85 1.15
N ILE A 74 8.60 14.68 0.37
CA ILE A 74 8.11 13.37 -0.05
C ILE A 74 9.16 12.64 -0.89
N ARG A 75 9.82 13.35 -1.82
CA ARG A 75 10.87 12.78 -2.65
C ARG A 75 12.05 12.35 -1.79
N ALA A 76 12.54 13.20 -0.90
CA ALA A 76 13.65 12.92 0.01
C ALA A 76 13.37 11.73 0.95
N ALA A 77 12.16 11.64 1.50
CA ALA A 77 11.77 10.54 2.38
C ALA A 77 11.79 9.17 1.68
N ARG A 78 11.56 9.13 0.36
CA ARG A 78 11.45 7.88 -0.41
C ARG A 78 12.74 7.51 -1.14
N THR A 79 13.24 8.41 -1.99
CA THR A 79 14.28 8.07 -2.98
C THR A 79 15.24 9.22 -3.31
N GLY A 80 14.92 10.46 -2.94
CA GLY A 80 15.65 11.66 -3.33
C GLY A 80 16.92 11.94 -2.51
N PRO A 81 17.68 12.97 -2.91
CA PRO A 81 18.78 13.52 -2.10
C PRO A 81 18.25 14.15 -0.81
N VAL A 82 19.13 14.26 0.20
CA VAL A 82 18.82 14.94 1.47
C VAL A 82 18.69 16.45 1.22
N PRO A 83 17.55 17.09 1.56
CA PRO A 83 17.36 18.53 1.39
C PRO A 83 18.35 19.33 2.24
N ALA A 84 18.91 20.40 1.67
CA ALA A 84 19.78 21.34 2.39
C ALA A 84 19.00 22.12 3.44
N ASP A 85 17.74 22.48 3.14
CA ASP A 85 16.85 23.17 4.05
C ASP A 85 16.49 22.29 5.28
N PRO A 86 16.77 22.75 6.51
CA PRO A 86 16.47 22.00 7.73
C PRO A 86 14.98 21.74 7.94
N GLU A 87 14.09 22.63 7.50
CA GLU A 87 12.64 22.46 7.68
C GLU A 87 12.10 21.35 6.78
N VAL A 88 12.49 21.36 5.50
CA VAL A 88 12.13 20.32 4.53
C VAL A 88 12.70 18.96 4.96
N ARG A 89 13.92 18.94 5.51
CA ARG A 89 14.54 17.73 6.07
C ARG A 89 13.77 17.19 7.27
N ALA A 90 13.40 18.05 8.22
CA ALA A 90 12.61 17.66 9.38
C ALA A 90 11.23 17.09 8.95
N GLY A 91 10.60 17.68 7.94
CA GLY A 91 9.36 17.16 7.34
C GLY A 91 9.56 15.78 6.69
N ALA A 92 10.64 15.60 5.92
CA ALA A 92 10.99 14.31 5.33
C ALA A 92 11.26 13.23 6.39
N LEU A 93 11.93 13.58 7.49
CA LEU A 93 12.22 12.68 8.59
C LEU A 93 10.94 12.22 9.30
N ARG A 94 10.03 13.14 9.63
CA ARG A 94 8.71 12.82 10.22
C ARG A 94 7.91 11.90 9.31
N LEU A 95 7.97 12.13 8.00
CA LEU A 95 7.29 11.29 7.02
C LEU A 95 7.90 9.87 6.98
N ALA A 96 9.22 9.75 6.95
CA ALA A 96 9.92 8.46 6.94
C ALA A 96 9.65 7.65 8.23
N GLN A 97 9.62 8.31 9.40
CA GLN A 97 9.24 7.69 10.68
C GLN A 97 7.78 7.21 10.68
N THR A 98 6.86 8.01 10.13
CA THR A 98 5.45 7.64 9.99
C THR A 98 5.29 6.42 9.08
N ASP A 99 6.02 6.38 7.97
CA ASP A 99 6.03 5.24 7.05
C ASP A 99 6.61 3.98 7.71
N LEU A 100 7.58 4.12 8.63
CA LEU A 100 8.14 2.99 9.39
C LEU A 100 7.16 2.37 10.39
N GLN A 101 6.32 3.18 11.04
CA GLN A 101 5.29 2.69 11.97
C GLN A 101 4.08 2.06 11.25
N ARG A 102 3.93 2.36 9.96
CA ARG A 102 2.75 1.98 9.19
C ARG A 102 2.60 0.47 8.98
N PRO A 103 3.62 -0.30 8.57
CA PRO A 103 3.52 -1.76 8.48
C PRO A 103 3.07 -2.42 9.78
N GLN A 104 3.51 -1.93 10.94
CA GLN A 104 3.10 -2.47 12.24
C GLN A 104 1.61 -2.29 12.50
N ARG A 105 1.04 -1.12 12.19
CA ARG A 105 -0.42 -0.89 12.31
C ARG A 105 -1.25 -1.69 11.31
N TRP A 106 -0.66 -2.02 10.16
CA TRP A 106 -1.34 -2.75 9.08
C TRP A 106 -1.23 -4.27 9.20
N ARG A 107 -0.31 -4.79 10.01
CA ARG A 107 -0.16 -6.23 10.27
C ARG A 107 -1.48 -6.96 10.59
N PRO A 108 -2.32 -6.51 11.55
CA PRO A 108 -3.56 -7.23 11.86
C PRO A 108 -4.51 -7.24 10.66
N TRP A 109 -4.62 -6.12 9.93
CA TRP A 109 -5.45 -6.05 8.72
C TRP A 109 -4.94 -6.94 7.59
N MET A 110 -3.62 -7.02 7.39
CA MET A 110 -3.03 -7.96 6.43
C MET A 110 -3.23 -9.41 6.86
N ALA A 111 -3.21 -9.71 8.16
CA ALA A 111 -3.52 -11.03 8.68
C ALA A 111 -4.98 -11.40 8.41
N VAL A 112 -5.93 -10.49 8.65
CA VAL A 112 -7.35 -10.69 8.33
C VAL A 112 -7.56 -10.88 6.83
N ALA A 113 -6.96 -10.03 5.98
CA ALA A 113 -7.04 -10.18 4.54
C ALA A 113 -6.43 -11.51 4.06
N GLY A 114 -5.31 -11.92 4.65
CA GLY A 114 -4.70 -13.23 4.41
C GLY A 114 -5.60 -14.39 4.84
N LEU A 115 -6.28 -14.27 5.99
CA LEU A 115 -7.22 -15.27 6.49
C LEU A 115 -8.43 -15.41 5.56
N VAL A 116 -9.04 -14.29 5.15
CA VAL A 116 -10.16 -14.26 4.18
C VAL A 116 -9.73 -14.90 2.86
N PHE A 117 -8.54 -14.57 2.38
CA PHE A 117 -7.99 -15.17 1.19
C PHE A 117 -7.82 -16.69 1.34
N VAL A 118 -7.24 -17.16 2.45
CA VAL A 118 -7.08 -18.60 2.73
C VAL A 118 -8.43 -19.31 2.82
N ALA A 119 -9.41 -18.72 3.53
CA ALA A 119 -10.76 -19.28 3.65
C ALA A 119 -11.44 -19.43 2.28
N GLY A 120 -11.33 -18.43 1.41
CA GLY A 120 -11.84 -18.52 0.04
C GLY A 120 -11.16 -19.62 -0.78
N GLN A 121 -9.84 -19.78 -0.62
CA GLN A 121 -9.09 -20.85 -1.28
C GLN A 121 -9.47 -22.25 -0.76
N ILE A 122 -9.80 -22.38 0.53
CA ILE A 122 -10.30 -23.63 1.11
C ILE A 122 -11.66 -23.98 0.51
N GLY A 123 -12.58 -23.01 0.41
CA GLY A 123 -13.88 -23.22 -0.24
C GLY A 123 -13.74 -23.70 -1.70
N LEU A 124 -12.81 -23.11 -2.46
CA LEU A 124 -12.49 -23.54 -3.82
C LEU A 124 -11.80 -24.91 -3.90
N ALA A 125 -11.05 -25.29 -2.86
CA ALA A 125 -10.41 -26.60 -2.79
C ALA A 125 -11.43 -27.74 -2.66
N PHE A 126 -12.54 -27.49 -1.98
CA PHE A 126 -13.64 -28.45 -1.86
C PHE A 126 -14.48 -28.58 -3.14
N SER A 127 -14.49 -27.58 -4.02
CA SER A 127 -15.23 -27.65 -5.28
C SER A 127 -14.47 -28.32 -6.42
N SER A 128 -13.12 -28.33 -6.38
CA SER A 128 -12.31 -29.04 -7.38
C SER A 128 -10.94 -29.46 -6.85
N PRO A 129 -10.57 -30.75 -6.94
CA PRO A 129 -9.24 -31.24 -6.53
C PRO A 129 -8.07 -30.58 -7.28
N TRP A 130 -8.31 -30.10 -8.50
CA TRP A 130 -7.28 -29.49 -9.36
C TRP A 130 -6.95 -28.03 -8.98
N SER A 131 -7.78 -27.40 -8.14
CA SER A 131 -7.61 -25.98 -7.72
C SER A 131 -6.38 -25.75 -6.83
N LEU A 132 -5.90 -26.79 -6.14
CA LEU A 132 -4.71 -26.74 -5.29
C LEU A 132 -3.43 -26.46 -6.10
N SER A 133 -3.35 -26.92 -7.35
CA SER A 133 -2.19 -26.71 -8.23
C SER A 133 -2.05 -25.23 -8.66
N ARG A 134 -3.15 -24.56 -9.04
CA ARG A 134 -3.18 -23.13 -9.39
C ARG A 134 -2.89 -22.22 -8.19
N SER A 135 -3.26 -22.67 -7.00
CA SER A 135 -3.07 -21.93 -5.73
C SER A 135 -1.60 -21.79 -5.33
N GLY A 136 -0.74 -22.73 -5.74
CA GLY A 136 0.70 -22.70 -5.46
C GLY A 136 1.42 -21.47 -6.05
N ALA A 137 0.99 -21.00 -7.21
CA ALA A 137 1.62 -19.89 -7.94
C ALA A 137 1.43 -18.50 -7.31
N ARG A 138 0.45 -18.32 -6.40
CA ARG A 138 0.14 -17.02 -5.76
C ARG A 138 0.94 -16.73 -4.49
N ARG A 139 1.61 -17.72 -3.91
CA ARG A 139 2.41 -17.61 -2.68
C ARG A 139 3.62 -16.64 -2.74
N PRO A 140 4.35 -16.48 -3.86
CA PRO A 140 5.54 -15.61 -3.86
C PRO A 140 5.20 -14.12 -3.83
N VAL A 141 4.06 -13.68 -4.36
CA VAL A 141 3.68 -12.26 -4.43
C VAL A 141 3.44 -11.67 -3.02
N VAL A 142 2.74 -12.42 -2.17
CA VAL A 142 2.47 -12.01 -0.78
C VAL A 142 3.77 -11.98 0.04
N ARG A 143 4.65 -12.97 -0.13
CA ARG A 143 5.97 -12.99 0.53
C ARG A 143 6.84 -11.81 0.09
N LEU A 144 6.83 -11.43 -1.19
CA LEU A 144 7.62 -10.32 -1.72
C LEU A 144 7.18 -8.98 -1.09
N LEU A 145 5.88 -8.78 -0.92
CA LEU A 145 5.30 -7.58 -0.32
C LEU A 145 5.63 -7.50 1.18
N VAL A 146 5.59 -8.60 1.93
CA VAL A 146 5.82 -8.55 3.39
C VAL A 146 7.30 -8.35 3.74
N VAL A 147 8.22 -8.96 2.99
CA VAL A 147 9.65 -9.01 3.37
C VAL A 147 10.44 -7.77 2.94
N ARG A 148 10.09 -7.11 1.82
CA ARG A 148 10.89 -6.00 1.27
C ARG A 148 10.56 -4.62 1.84
N LEU A 149 9.42 -4.44 2.52
CA LEU A 149 8.93 -3.11 2.91
C LEU A 149 9.63 -2.40 4.11
N PRO A 150 10.30 -3.05 5.09
CA PRO A 150 10.84 -2.31 6.23
C PRO A 150 12.30 -1.81 6.09
N LYS A 151 13.09 -2.30 5.12
CA LYS A 151 14.53 -1.97 5.05
C LYS A 151 14.78 -0.54 4.58
N ARG A 152 14.07 -0.09 3.54
CA ARG A 152 14.24 1.24 2.93
C ARG A 152 13.97 2.42 3.89
N PRO A 153 12.88 2.45 4.68
CA PRO A 153 12.63 3.59 5.56
C PRO A 153 13.67 3.72 6.68
N ARG A 154 14.22 2.61 7.19
CA ARG A 154 15.27 2.63 8.22
C ARG A 154 16.55 3.32 7.73
N THR A 155 17.04 2.94 6.56
CA THR A 155 18.22 3.57 5.95
C THR A 155 17.96 5.05 5.67
N ARG A 156 16.75 5.41 5.23
CA ARG A 156 16.40 6.82 4.97
C ARG A 156 16.33 7.65 6.24
N ILE A 157 15.80 7.10 7.34
CA ILE A 157 15.79 7.80 8.63
C ILE A 157 17.23 8.09 9.07
N ALA A 158 18.15 7.12 8.98
CA ALA A 158 19.55 7.32 9.35
C ALA A 158 20.20 8.47 8.56
N LEU A 159 20.04 8.48 7.22
CA LEU A 159 20.57 9.54 6.35
C LEU A 159 19.95 10.92 6.62
N LEU A 160 18.69 10.98 7.03
CA LEU A 160 17.99 12.24 7.31
C LEU A 160 18.26 12.76 8.73
N SER A 161 18.64 11.88 9.65
CA SER A 161 19.00 12.23 11.03
C SER A 161 20.45 12.68 11.19
N GLU A 162 21.31 12.35 10.22
CA GLU A 162 22.72 12.73 10.27
C GLU A 162 22.88 14.25 10.09
N PRO A 163 23.58 14.95 10.99
CA PRO A 163 23.89 16.36 10.82
C PRO A 163 24.69 16.52 9.53
N GLN A 164 24.22 17.35 8.59
CA GLN A 164 25.06 17.70 7.44
C GLN A 164 26.11 18.66 7.95
N GLU A 165 27.37 18.24 7.92
CA GLU A 165 28.48 19.18 8.00
C GLU A 165 28.30 20.20 6.86
N PRO A 166 28.42 21.51 7.15
CA PRO A 166 28.31 22.53 6.12
C PRO A 166 29.41 22.24 5.10
N VAL A 167 29.01 21.94 3.86
CA VAL A 167 29.95 21.78 2.74
C VAL A 167 30.57 23.16 2.52
N LEU A 168 31.70 23.41 3.18
CA LEU A 168 32.53 24.58 2.97
C LEU A 168 33.03 24.50 1.53
N ARG A 169 32.30 25.16 0.61
CA ARG A 169 32.80 25.42 -0.72
C ARG A 169 33.91 26.44 -0.58
N THR A 170 35.15 25.98 -0.54
CA THR A 170 36.31 26.82 -0.83
C THR A 170 36.12 27.35 -2.25
N GLN A 171 35.88 28.66 -2.35
CA GLN A 171 35.87 29.40 -3.61
C GLN A 171 37.30 29.63 -4.09
#